data_AF-A0A2V8EVS0-F1
#
_entry.id   AF-A0A2V8EVS0-F1
#
_cell.length_a   1.000
_cell.length_b   1.000
_cell.length_c   1.000
_cell.angle_alpha   90.00
_cell.angle_beta   90.00
_cell.angle_gamma   90.00
#
_symmetry.space_group_name_H-M   'P 1'
#
loop_
_entity.id
_entity.type
_entity.pdbx_description
1 polymer ?
#
loop_
_entity_poly.entity_id
_entity_poly.type
_entity_poly.pdbx_seq_one_letter_code
_entity_poly.pdbx_strand_id
1 'polypeptide(L)' 'CARVHHVQTDADVRPEWFDAANVVGLTAGTSTPDDVIDRVEARIRQVGARTPCVAGVAEGLQ' A
#
# COMPACT_ATOMS: atom_id res chain seq x y z
N CYS A 1 15.56 -6.72 1.43
CA CYS A 1 14.61 -5.59 1.41
C CYS A 1 13.50 -5.91 2.42
N ALA A 2 13.25 -5.07 3.42
CA ALA A 2 12.46 -5.46 4.60
C ALA A 2 10.93 -5.43 4.41
N ARG A 3 10.42 -4.81 3.34
CA ARG A 3 8.98 -4.60 3.09
C ARG A 3 8.65 -4.78 1.61
N VAL A 4 8.73 -6.03 1.13
CA VAL A 4 8.31 -6.42 -0.22
C VAL A 4 7.41 -7.64 -0.07
N HIS A 5 6.19 -7.52 -0.58
CA HIS A 5 5.18 -8.56 -0.49
C HIS A 5 4.73 -8.95 -1.89
N HIS A 6 4.71 -10.25 -2.17
CA HIS A 6 4.14 -10.77 -3.41
C HIS A 6 2.64 -10.96 -3.21
N VAL A 7 1.85 -10.33 -4.07
CA VAL A 7 0.39 -10.39 -4.07
C VAL A 7 -0.07 -11.00 -5.39
N GLN A 8 -1.06 -11.89 -5.33
CA GLN A 8 -1.66 -12.48 -6.54
C GLN A 8 -3.04 -11.88 -6.82
N THR A 9 -3.70 -11.37 -5.78
CA THR A 9 -5.05 -10.81 -5.82
C THR A 9 -5.16 -9.60 -4.88
N ASP A 10 -6.23 -8.83 -5.02
CA ASP A 10 -6.53 -7.71 -4.13
C ASP A 10 -6.77 -8.16 -2.68
N ALA A 11 -7.26 -9.39 -2.47
CA ALA A 11 -7.48 -9.95 -1.13
C ALA A 11 -6.17 -10.15 -0.35
N ASP A 12 -5.05 -10.30 -1.05
CA ASP A 12 -3.73 -10.44 -0.42
C ASP A 12 -3.24 -9.12 0.18
N VAL A 13 -3.77 -7.98 -0.26
CA VAL A 13 -3.36 -6.64 0.20
C VAL A 13 -3.87 -6.37 1.61
N ARG A 14 -2.92 -6.31 2.56
CA ARG A 14 -3.23 -6.09 3.98
C ARG A 14 -3.01 -4.65 4.43
N PRO A 15 -3.95 -4.06 5.19
CA PRO A 15 -3.81 -2.71 5.73
C PRO A 15 -2.56 -2.49 6.57
N GLU A 16 -2.14 -3.50 7.32
CA GLU A 16 -0.95 -3.45 8.18
C GLU A 16 0.36 -3.16 7.42
N TRP A 17 0.41 -3.39 6.10
CA TRP A 17 1.61 -3.11 5.30
C TRP A 17 1.80 -1.61 5.01
N PHE A 18 0.72 -0.83 5.15
CA PHE A 18 0.68 0.59 4.83
C PHE A 18 0.83 1.45 6.08
N ASP A 19 0.91 0.85 7.27
CA ASP A 19 1.13 1.57 8.50
C ASP A 19 2.50 2.27 8.45
N ALA A 20 2.49 3.59 8.64
CA ALA A 20 3.63 4.51 8.46
C ALA A 20 4.22 4.63 7.03
N ALA A 21 3.57 4.11 5.98
CA ALA A 21 4.00 4.29 4.60
C ALA A 21 3.27 5.46 3.92
N ASN A 22 3.99 6.53 3.58
CA ASN A 22 3.42 7.66 2.83
C ASN A 22 3.38 7.40 1.31
N VAL A 23 4.26 6.53 0.81
CA VAL A 23 4.39 6.19 -0.61
C VAL A 23 4.57 4.69 -0.74
N VAL A 24 3.79 4.07 -1.63
CA VAL A 24 3.90 2.65 -1.97
C VAL A 24 4.12 2.50 -3.47
N GLY A 25 5.13 1.70 -3.84
CA GLY A 25 5.37 1.30 -5.21
C GLY A 25 4.61 0.02 -5.53
N LEU A 26 3.79 0.05 -6.58
CA LEU A 26 3.17 -1.15 -7.16
C LEU A 26 3.95 -1.54 -8.42
N THR A 27 4.35 -2.81 -8.51
CA THR A 27 5.02 -3.37 -9.70
C THR A 27 4.33 -4.68 -10.07
N ALA A 28 4.18 -4.93 -11.36
CA ALA A 28 3.57 -6.13 -11.90
C ALA A 28 4.48 -6.75 -12.96
N GLY A 29 4.53 -8.08 -13.01
CA GLY A 29 5.23 -8.79 -14.06
C GLY A 29 4.48 -8.72 -15.39
N THR A 30 5.19 -8.88 -16.51
CA THR A 30 4.62 -8.79 -17.88
C THR A 30 3.53 -9.82 -18.19
N SER A 31 3.40 -10.87 -17.38
CA SER A 31 2.37 -11.91 -17.49
C SER A 31 1.15 -11.68 -16.59
N THR A 32 1.08 -10.53 -15.91
CA THR A 32 -0.04 -10.18 -15.02
C THR A 32 -1.07 -9.36 -15.80
N PRO A 33 -2.32 -9.83 -15.94
CA PRO A 33 -3.37 -9.07 -16.63
C PRO A 33 -3.65 -7.72 -15.94
N ASP A 34 -3.97 -6.69 -16.72
CA ASP A 34 -4.27 -5.34 -16.20
C ASP A 34 -5.42 -5.35 -15.17
N ASP A 35 -6.44 -6.19 -15.37
CA ASP A 35 -7.56 -6.34 -14.42
C ASP A 35 -7.10 -6.73 -13.00
N VAL A 36 -6.00 -7.50 -12.88
CA VAL A 36 -5.44 -7.88 -11.58
C VAL A 36 -4.73 -6.67 -10.96
N ILE A 37 -4.00 -5.90 -11.78
CA ILE A 37 -3.28 -4.70 -11.35
C ILE A 37 -4.28 -3.65 -10.86
N ASP A 38 -5.34 -3.41 -11.62
CA ASP A 38 -6.40 -2.44 -11.29
C ASP A 38 -7.11 -2.78 -9.98
N ARG A 39 -7.43 -4.07 -9.74
CA ARG A 39 -8.04 -4.52 -8.48
C ARG A 39 -7.11 -4.29 -7.29
N VAL A 40 -5.83 -4.62 -7.44
CA VAL A 40 -4.82 -4.41 -6.38
C VAL A 40 -4.64 -2.92 -6.12
N GLU A 41 -4.55 -2.08 -7.16
CA GLU A 41 -4.45 -0.63 -7.01
C GLU A 41 -5.68 -0.04 -6.29
N ALA A 42 -6.89 -0.42 -6.71
CA ALA A 42 -8.13 0.02 -6.09
C ALA A 42 -8.16 -0.35 -4.61
N ARG A 43 -7.72 -1.55 -4.25
CA ARG A 43 -7.61 -1.99 -2.87
C ARG A 43 -6.59 -1.18 -2.07
N ILE A 44 -5.42 -0.90 -2.63
CA ILE A 44 -4.41 -0.04 -2.00
C ILE A 44 -4.99 1.35 -1.71
N ARG A 45 -5.72 1.95 -2.67
CA ARG A 45 -6.37 3.25 -2.49
C ARG A 45 -7.45 3.22 -1.40
N GLN A 46 -8.25 2.16 -1.33
CA GLN A 46 -9.25 1.98 -0.26
C GLN A 46 -8.62 1.85 1.13
N VAL A 47 -7.47 1.19 1.21
CA VAL A 47 -6.72 1.02 2.46
C VAL A 47 -6.08 2.35 2.88
N GLY A 48 -5.41 3.05 1.96
CA GLY A 48 -4.77 4.34 2.23
C GLY A 48 -5.78 5.42 2.62
N ALA A 49 -7.00 5.40 2.06
CA ALA A 49 -8.08 6.30 2.47
C ALA A 49 -8.61 6.02 3.88
N ARG A 50 -8.41 4.79 4.41
CA ARG A 50 -8.86 4.37 5.74
C ARG A 50 -7.82 4.58 6.83
N THR A 51 -6.53 4.65 6.48
CA THR A 51 -5.49 5.00 7.43
C THR A 51 -5.62 6.49 7.71
N PRO A 52 -5.99 6.91 8.95
CA PRO A 52 -6.00 8.33 9.26
C PRO A 52 -4.59 8.85 9.02
N CYS A 53 -4.49 9.96 8.28
CA CYS A 53 -3.30 10.76 8.21
C CYS A 53 -2.83 11.00 9.66
N VAL A 54 -1.76 10.32 10.08
CA VAL A 54 -1.00 10.75 11.25
C VAL A 54 -0.31 12.03 10.82
N ALA A 55 -1.03 13.15 10.93
CA ALA A 55 -0.46 14.48 10.84
C ALA A 55 0.78 14.47 11.73
N GLY A 56 1.92 14.80 11.13
CA GLY A 56 3.24 14.42 11.61
C GLY A 56 3.45 14.58 13.11
N VAL A 57 4.22 13.68 13.69
CA VAL A 57 4.98 14.03 14.89
C VAL A 57 5.94 15.15 14.49
N ALA A 58 5.54 16.39 14.77
CA ALA A 58 6.46 17.49 14.89
C ALA A 58 7.39 17.13 16.06
N GLU A 59 8.55 16.55 15.76
CA GLU A 59 9.66 16.56 16.71
C GLU A 59 10.16 18.01 16.80
N GLY A 60 9.63 18.70 17.81
CA GLY A 60 9.99 20.06 18.16
C GLY A 60 9.73 20.32 19.64
N LEU A 61 10.84 20.34 20.39
CA LEU A 61 11.05 20.95 21.70
C LEU A 61 10.63 20.14 22.95
N GLN A 62 11.59 19.46 23.58
CA GLN A 62 12.36 19.98 24.72
C GLN A 62 13.70 19.25 24.85
#